data_AF-A0A084SR59-F1
#
_entry.id   AF-A0A084SR59-F1
#
_cell.length_a   1.000
_cell.length_b   1.000
_cell.length_c   1.000
_cell.angle_alpha   90.00
_cell.angle_beta   90.00
_cell.angle_gamma   90.00
#
_symmetry.space_group_name_H-M   'P 1'
#
loop_
_entity.id
_entity.type
_entity.pdbx_description
1 polymer ?
#
loop_
_entity_poly.entity_id
_entity_poly.type
_entity_poly.pdbx_seq_one_letter_code
_entity_poly.pdbx_strand_id
1 'polypeptide(L)'
;MERKASEMGMNRTGISVHPVHGKKAIEGAEKAAPSSPGDASAIAKERQSFAREASGLGTVPPPNLKGMAKAAMDLLKGGRSTVLMDKLGQRAGFERTGVRIYEAALSKLDVFGTWEGGPSREQLEKIRLDELSHFALVKRTIEKLGGDPTAVTPAANLQANLSEGVPKMLVDPRVNLLQSLEGLLTAELVDNASWELLIELARELGHTEIAEDFQRALDVEQEHLALVRAWIAAGTKLEARVGEEAAGAPA
;
A
#
# COMPACT_ATOMS: atom_id res chain seq x y z
N MET A 1 -15.32 13.65 18.05
CA MET A 1 -14.28 13.85 19.10
C MET A 1 -12.98 14.08 18.35
N GLU A 2 -12.48 15.31 18.34
CA GLU A 2 -11.27 15.65 17.59
C GLU A 2 -10.08 14.97 18.30
N ARG A 3 -9.47 13.98 17.65
CA ARG A 3 -8.20 13.41 18.09
C ARG A 3 -7.13 13.97 17.17
N LYS A 4 -6.26 14.83 17.67
CA LYS A 4 -5.12 15.35 16.91
C LYS A 4 -4.08 14.23 16.72
N ALA A 5 -3.31 14.29 15.65
CA ALA A 5 -2.27 13.30 15.36
C ALA A 5 -1.07 13.42 16.30
N SER A 6 -0.77 14.63 16.78
CA SER A 6 0.32 14.92 17.70
C SER A 6 -0.13 15.88 18.81
N GLU A 7 -0.09 15.41 20.06
CA GLU A 7 -0.36 16.21 21.25
C GLU A 7 0.76 16.02 22.28
N MET A 8 1.10 17.09 23.00
CA MET A 8 1.90 16.95 24.21
C MET A 8 1.10 16.17 25.24
N GLY A 9 1.60 15.00 25.62
CA GLY A 9 0.93 14.11 26.55
C GLY A 9 1.91 13.32 27.38
N MET A 10 1.37 12.56 28.34
CA MET A 10 2.18 11.72 29.21
C MET A 10 2.60 10.44 28.47
N ASN A 11 3.63 10.55 27.63
CA ASN A 11 4.20 9.40 26.94
C ASN A 11 4.70 8.39 27.97
N ARG A 12 4.22 7.15 27.87
CA ARG A 12 4.54 6.05 28.80
C ARG A 12 5.75 5.23 28.34
N THR A 13 6.37 5.62 27.24
CA THR A 13 7.54 4.97 26.66
C THR A 13 8.78 5.86 26.83
N GLY A 14 9.96 5.24 26.80
CA GLY A 14 11.24 5.88 27.05
C GLY A 14 11.76 5.62 28.47
N ILE A 15 13.10 5.52 28.61
CA ILE A 15 13.71 5.18 29.90
C ILE A 15 13.54 6.31 30.94
N SER A 16 13.48 7.56 30.47
CA SER A 16 13.38 8.76 31.31
C SER A 16 12.07 8.85 32.10
N VAL A 17 10.98 8.25 31.60
CA VAL A 17 9.67 8.27 32.27
C VAL A 17 9.53 7.18 33.35
N HIS A 18 10.48 6.24 33.42
CA HIS A 18 10.48 5.14 34.39
C HIS A 18 11.88 4.94 35.03
N PRO A 19 12.40 5.87 35.84
CA PRO A 19 13.78 5.85 36.33
C PRO A 19 14.13 4.59 37.13
N VAL A 20 13.18 4.07 37.93
CA VAL A 20 13.38 2.84 38.72
C VAL A 20 13.50 1.61 37.82
N HIS A 21 12.58 1.43 36.87
CA HIS A 21 12.61 0.29 35.94
C HIS A 21 13.74 0.42 34.92
N GLY A 22 14.08 1.66 34.52
CA GLY A 22 15.22 1.95 33.67
C GLY A 22 16.54 1.51 34.30
N LYS A 23 16.76 1.85 35.58
CA LYS A 23 17.93 1.35 36.32
C LYS A 23 17.96 -0.18 36.38
N LYS A 24 16.83 -0.82 36.70
CA LYS A 24 16.72 -2.29 36.71
C LYS A 24 16.98 -2.92 35.34
N ALA A 25 16.53 -2.29 34.25
CA ALA A 25 16.76 -2.75 32.89
C ALA A 25 18.25 -2.66 32.51
N ILE A 26 18.93 -1.56 32.87
CA ILE A 26 20.37 -1.40 32.69
C ILE A 26 21.13 -2.44 33.50
N GLU A 27 20.86 -2.55 34.80
CA GLU A 27 21.51 -3.55 35.66
C GLU A 27 21.24 -4.99 35.17
N GLY A 28 20.03 -5.25 34.67
CA GLY A 28 19.66 -6.52 34.07
C GLY A 28 20.46 -6.82 32.80
N ALA A 29 20.61 -5.83 31.92
CA ALA A 29 21.42 -5.95 30.70
C ALA A 29 22.91 -6.13 31.01
N GLU A 30 23.45 -5.45 32.02
CA GLU A 30 24.84 -5.59 32.46
C GLU A 30 25.12 -6.97 33.09
N LYS A 31 24.16 -7.52 33.84
CA LYS A 31 24.27 -8.84 34.49
C LYS A 31 23.91 -9.99 33.55
N ALA A 32 23.14 -9.72 32.50
CA ALA A 32 22.75 -10.72 31.52
C ALA A 32 23.97 -11.05 30.65
N ALA A 33 24.59 -12.19 30.90
CA ALA A 33 25.45 -12.80 29.90
C ALA A 33 24.59 -13.17 28.67
N PRO A 34 24.99 -12.79 27.45
CA PRO A 34 24.36 -13.30 26.25
C PRO A 34 24.27 -14.83 26.32
N SER A 35 23.10 -15.40 26.06
CA SER A 35 22.92 -16.86 26.03
C SER A 35 23.62 -17.52 24.85
N SER A 36 24.20 -16.72 23.94
CA SER A 36 25.04 -17.17 22.85
C SER A 36 26.14 -16.13 22.60
N PRO A 37 27.40 -16.56 22.34
CA PRO A 37 28.45 -15.66 21.84
C PRO A 37 28.21 -15.24 20.38
N GLY A 38 27.20 -15.80 19.73
CA GLY A 38 26.95 -15.68 18.30
C GLY A 38 26.70 -14.25 17.84
N ASP A 39 27.19 -13.95 16.65
CA ASP A 39 26.86 -12.76 15.88
C ASP A 39 25.60 -13.01 15.01
N ALA A 40 25.28 -12.05 14.14
CA ALA A 40 24.19 -12.20 13.18
C ALA A 40 24.42 -13.32 12.13
N SER A 41 25.54 -14.06 12.16
CA SER A 41 25.85 -15.10 11.17
C SER A 41 24.93 -16.31 11.25
N ALA A 42 24.52 -16.72 12.46
CA ALA A 42 23.65 -17.88 12.63
C ALA A 42 22.28 -17.63 11.99
N ILE A 43 21.66 -16.48 12.28
CA ILE A 43 20.39 -16.11 11.64
C ILE A 43 20.55 -15.84 10.14
N ALA A 44 21.70 -15.33 9.69
CA ALA A 44 21.97 -15.17 8.27
C ALA A 44 22.06 -16.53 7.56
N LYS A 45 22.69 -17.53 8.19
CA LYS A 45 22.77 -18.90 7.67
C LYS A 45 21.40 -19.56 7.59
N GLU A 46 20.56 -19.41 8.60
CA GLU A 46 19.18 -19.92 8.58
C GLU A 46 18.36 -19.25 7.46
N ARG A 47 18.45 -17.92 7.32
CA ARG A 47 17.81 -17.19 6.22
C ARG A 47 18.28 -17.69 4.85
N GLN A 48 19.56 -18.02 4.70
CA GLN A 48 20.10 -18.62 3.47
C GLN A 48 19.56 -20.03 3.24
N SER A 49 19.43 -20.86 4.27
CA SER A 49 18.85 -22.21 4.14
C SER A 49 17.40 -22.12 3.66
N PHE A 50 16.60 -21.32 4.36
CA PHE A 50 15.21 -21.10 3.97
C PHE A 50 15.07 -20.49 2.58
N ALA A 51 15.93 -19.54 2.20
CA ALA A 51 15.89 -18.97 0.85
C ALA A 51 16.23 -19.99 -0.26
N ARG A 52 17.06 -21.01 0.04
CA ARG A 52 17.39 -22.09 -0.90
C ARG A 52 16.32 -23.17 -0.97
N GLU A 53 15.65 -23.43 0.15
CA GLU A 53 14.63 -24.49 0.27
C GLU A 53 13.23 -24.02 -0.11
N ALA A 54 12.93 -22.72 0.02
CA ALA A 54 11.62 -22.18 -0.23
C ALA A 54 11.21 -22.36 -1.70
N SER A 55 9.98 -22.81 -1.91
CA SER A 55 9.33 -22.67 -3.22
C SER A 55 9.04 -21.21 -3.51
N GLY A 56 8.92 -20.86 -4.80
CA GLY A 56 8.47 -19.53 -5.21
C GLY A 56 7.10 -19.16 -4.63
N LEU A 57 6.76 -17.87 -4.65
CA LEU A 57 5.51 -17.32 -4.10
C LEU A 57 4.21 -17.81 -4.79
N GLY A 58 4.35 -18.63 -5.83
CA GLY A 58 3.26 -19.21 -6.60
C GLY A 58 3.68 -19.44 -8.05
N THR A 59 2.70 -19.62 -8.93
CA THR A 59 2.89 -19.68 -10.39
C THR A 59 1.74 -18.96 -11.08
N VAL A 60 2.01 -18.34 -12.24
CA VAL A 60 0.94 -17.83 -13.11
C VAL A 60 0.21 -19.03 -13.73
N PRO A 61 -1.14 -19.13 -13.64
CA PRO A 61 -1.87 -20.25 -14.22
C PRO A 61 -1.80 -20.22 -15.75
N PRO A 62 -1.91 -21.37 -16.42
CA PRO A 62 -1.99 -21.42 -17.87
C PRO A 62 -3.26 -20.70 -18.36
N PRO A 63 -3.22 -20.08 -19.55
CA PRO A 63 -4.39 -19.42 -20.11
C PRO A 63 -5.48 -20.44 -20.49
N ASN A 64 -6.72 -19.98 -20.57
CA ASN A 64 -7.85 -20.80 -21.01
C ASN A 64 -7.71 -21.21 -22.49
N LEU A 65 -8.59 -22.11 -22.98
CA LEU A 65 -8.56 -22.62 -24.37
C LEU A 65 -8.53 -21.51 -25.44
N LYS A 66 -9.20 -20.37 -25.22
CA LYS A 66 -9.17 -19.22 -26.14
C LYS A 66 -7.82 -18.49 -26.07
N GLY A 67 -7.22 -18.41 -24.89
CA GLY A 67 -5.90 -17.81 -24.66
C GLY A 67 -4.74 -18.68 -25.12
N MET A 68 -4.86 -20.01 -25.16
CA MET A 68 -3.80 -20.91 -25.64
C MET A 68 -3.38 -20.64 -27.09
N ALA A 69 -4.31 -20.29 -27.98
CA ALA A 69 -3.98 -19.93 -29.37
C ALA A 69 -3.15 -18.64 -29.46
N LYS A 70 -3.41 -17.65 -28.59
CA LYS A 70 -2.60 -16.42 -28.47
C LYS A 70 -1.26 -16.69 -27.79
N ALA A 71 -1.24 -17.51 -26.75
CA ALA A 71 -0.05 -17.87 -25.99
C ALA A 71 0.99 -18.62 -26.84
N ALA A 72 0.56 -19.40 -27.84
CA ALA A 72 1.47 -20.04 -28.79
C ALA A 72 2.26 -19.04 -29.64
N MET A 73 1.68 -17.89 -30.00
CA MET A 73 2.41 -16.79 -30.64
C MET A 73 3.34 -16.07 -29.67
N ASP A 74 2.99 -16.02 -28.39
CA ASP A 74 3.79 -15.36 -27.35
C ASP A 74 4.96 -16.20 -26.84
N LEU A 75 4.94 -17.52 -27.03
CA LEU A 75 6.09 -18.39 -26.78
C LEU A 75 7.30 -17.97 -27.64
N LEU A 76 7.05 -17.39 -28.83
CA LEU A 76 8.06 -16.79 -29.70
C LEU A 76 8.60 -15.45 -29.16
N LYS A 77 7.90 -14.79 -28.23
CA LYS A 77 8.27 -13.51 -27.59
C LYS A 77 8.98 -13.67 -26.23
N GLY A 78 9.38 -14.89 -25.85
CA GLY A 78 10.37 -15.12 -24.78
C GLY A 78 9.89 -14.88 -23.34
N GLY A 79 8.61 -15.15 -23.02
CA GLY A 79 8.11 -15.13 -21.63
C GLY A 79 7.58 -13.78 -21.12
N ARG A 80 7.65 -12.72 -21.94
CA ARG A 80 7.14 -11.38 -21.60
C ARG A 80 5.64 -11.35 -21.32
N SER A 81 4.83 -12.17 -22.00
CA SER A 81 3.38 -12.26 -21.73
C SER A 81 3.05 -12.87 -20.38
N THR A 82 3.88 -13.80 -19.87
CA THR A 82 3.74 -14.33 -18.51
C THR A 82 4.03 -13.24 -17.48
N VAL A 83 5.04 -12.40 -17.71
CA VAL A 83 5.35 -11.26 -16.85
C VAL A 83 4.21 -10.24 -16.85
N LEU A 84 3.66 -9.89 -18.02
CA LEU A 84 2.49 -9.01 -18.10
C LEU A 84 1.30 -9.61 -17.32
N MET A 85 1.00 -10.90 -17.50
CA MET A 85 -0.08 -11.57 -16.77
C MET A 85 0.15 -11.55 -15.25
N ASP A 86 1.38 -11.78 -14.79
CA ASP A 86 1.72 -11.71 -13.37
C ASP A 86 1.49 -10.29 -12.81
N LYS A 87 1.92 -9.26 -13.56
CA LYS A 87 1.71 -7.85 -13.18
C LYS A 87 0.27 -7.40 -13.23
N LEU A 88 -0.54 -7.92 -14.14
CA LEU A 88 -1.99 -7.70 -14.13
C LEU A 88 -2.65 -8.34 -12.91
N GLY A 89 -2.21 -9.55 -12.52
CA GLY A 89 -2.65 -10.19 -11.27
C GLY A 89 -2.30 -9.35 -10.04
N GLN A 90 -1.08 -8.81 -10.00
CA GLN A 90 -0.65 -7.85 -8.98
C GLN A 90 -1.60 -6.64 -8.90
N ARG A 91 -1.85 -5.99 -10.04
CA ARG A 91 -2.68 -4.80 -10.12
C ARG A 91 -4.12 -5.09 -9.70
N ALA A 92 -4.71 -6.20 -10.15
CA ALA A 92 -6.06 -6.61 -9.77
C ALA A 92 -6.23 -6.84 -8.26
N GLY A 93 -5.19 -7.35 -7.59
CA GLY A 93 -5.20 -7.47 -6.13
C GLY A 93 -5.12 -6.12 -5.42
N PHE A 94 -4.31 -5.20 -5.94
CA PHE A 94 -4.13 -3.87 -5.38
C PHE A 94 -5.39 -3.01 -5.52
N GLU A 95 -6.00 -2.89 -6.71
CA GLU A 95 -7.22 -2.07 -6.91
C GLU A 95 -8.36 -2.50 -5.99
N ARG A 96 -8.50 -3.82 -5.79
CA ARG A 96 -9.52 -4.37 -4.90
C ARG A 96 -9.30 -3.92 -3.46
N THR A 97 -8.05 -3.77 -3.06
CA THR A 97 -7.68 -3.24 -1.74
C THR A 97 -7.87 -1.72 -1.71
N GLY A 98 -7.56 -1.01 -2.80
CA GLY A 98 -7.84 0.42 -3.04
C GLY A 98 -9.28 0.81 -2.66
N VAL A 99 -10.26 0.08 -3.19
CA VAL A 99 -11.68 0.29 -2.84
C VAL A 99 -11.91 0.23 -1.32
N ARG A 100 -11.32 -0.77 -0.64
CA ARG A 100 -11.52 -0.99 0.80
C ARG A 100 -10.84 0.07 1.66
N ILE A 101 -9.66 0.55 1.27
CA ILE A 101 -8.96 1.58 2.03
C ILE A 101 -9.67 2.93 1.91
N TYR A 102 -10.28 3.25 0.77
CA TYR A 102 -11.13 4.44 0.64
C TYR A 102 -12.49 4.33 1.36
N GLU A 103 -13.09 3.14 1.43
CA GLU A 103 -14.26 2.89 2.31
C GLU A 103 -13.90 3.12 3.80
N ALA A 104 -12.71 2.69 4.22
CA ALA A 104 -12.22 2.96 5.57
C ALA A 104 -11.98 4.46 5.80
N ALA A 105 -11.41 5.18 4.82
CA ALA A 105 -11.22 6.63 4.89
C ALA A 105 -12.55 7.39 5.01
N LEU A 106 -13.59 6.97 4.28
CA LEU A 106 -14.96 7.52 4.44
C LEU A 106 -15.48 7.31 5.86
N SER A 107 -15.25 6.13 6.45
CA SER A 107 -15.62 5.86 7.84
C SER A 107 -14.84 6.75 8.83
N LYS A 108 -13.58 7.09 8.52
CA LYS A 108 -12.80 8.06 9.31
C LYS A 108 -13.37 9.46 9.18
N LEU A 109 -13.74 9.88 7.96
CA LEU A 109 -14.40 11.16 7.71
C LEU A 109 -15.71 11.29 8.53
N ASP A 110 -16.51 10.23 8.60
CA ASP A 110 -17.77 10.23 9.38
C ASP A 110 -17.55 10.55 10.87
N VAL A 111 -16.44 10.10 11.43
CA VAL A 111 -16.17 10.19 12.87
C VAL A 111 -15.37 11.44 13.23
N PHE A 112 -14.37 11.76 12.41
CA PHE A 112 -13.40 12.81 12.71
C PHE A 112 -13.67 14.13 11.97
N GLY A 113 -14.53 14.11 10.94
CA GLY A 113 -14.75 15.26 10.08
C GLY A 113 -13.57 15.54 9.15
N THR A 114 -13.60 16.71 8.53
CA THR A 114 -12.55 17.23 7.64
C THR A 114 -12.07 18.59 8.12
N TRP A 115 -11.12 19.18 7.39
CA TRP A 115 -10.54 20.49 7.66
C TRP A 115 -10.52 21.35 6.40
N GLU A 116 -10.20 22.64 6.53
CA GLU A 116 -10.00 23.53 5.37
C GLU A 116 -8.85 23.01 4.49
N GLY A 117 -9.15 22.72 3.23
CA GLY A 117 -8.20 22.08 2.31
C GLY A 117 -8.00 20.59 2.55
N GLY A 118 -8.81 19.95 3.41
CA GLY A 118 -8.89 18.50 3.57
C GLY A 118 -9.82 17.82 2.56
N PRO A 119 -9.99 16.49 2.64
CA PRO A 119 -10.85 15.75 1.74
C PRO A 119 -12.33 16.06 1.96
N SER A 120 -13.08 16.23 0.88
CA SER A 120 -14.54 16.19 0.91
C SER A 120 -15.04 14.74 0.81
N ARG A 121 -16.30 14.49 1.21
CA ARG A 121 -16.95 13.18 1.01
C ARG A 121 -16.98 12.82 -0.48
N GLU A 122 -17.38 13.77 -1.30
CA GLU A 122 -17.56 13.60 -2.74
C GLU A 122 -16.24 13.22 -3.40
N GLN A 123 -15.13 13.83 -2.97
CA GLN A 123 -13.80 13.46 -3.46
C GLN A 123 -13.43 12.02 -3.10
N LEU A 124 -13.58 11.62 -1.83
CA LEU A 124 -13.29 10.25 -1.40
C LEU A 124 -14.20 9.21 -2.07
N GLU A 125 -15.48 9.53 -2.27
CA GLU A 125 -16.43 8.67 -2.98
C GLU A 125 -16.10 8.54 -4.46
N LYS A 126 -15.68 9.63 -5.11
CA LYS A 126 -15.18 9.61 -6.48
C LYS A 126 -13.98 8.68 -6.59
N ILE A 127 -12.96 8.87 -5.77
CA ILE A 127 -11.75 8.03 -5.81
C ILE A 127 -12.13 6.56 -5.62
N ARG A 128 -12.93 6.22 -4.61
CA ARG A 128 -13.41 4.84 -4.40
C ARG A 128 -14.09 4.24 -5.64
N LEU A 129 -14.86 5.03 -6.39
CA LEU A 129 -15.52 4.58 -7.62
C LEU A 129 -14.53 4.44 -8.79
N ASP A 130 -13.52 5.31 -8.85
CA ASP A 130 -12.43 5.23 -9.81
C ASP A 130 -11.60 3.94 -9.56
N GLU A 131 -11.23 3.63 -8.30
CA GLU A 131 -10.59 2.36 -7.90
C GLU A 131 -11.39 1.12 -8.35
N LEU A 132 -12.71 1.16 -8.18
CA LEU A 132 -13.60 0.07 -8.61
C LEU A 132 -13.59 -0.06 -10.15
N SER A 133 -13.55 1.06 -10.86
CA SER A 133 -13.50 1.11 -12.32
C SER A 133 -12.15 0.60 -12.84
N HIS A 134 -11.05 0.92 -12.16
CA HIS A 134 -9.71 0.41 -12.42
C HIS A 134 -9.63 -1.10 -12.20
N PHE A 135 -10.17 -1.61 -11.08
CA PHE A 135 -10.28 -3.05 -10.86
C PHE A 135 -11.03 -3.75 -11.99
N ALA A 136 -12.17 -3.18 -12.42
CA ALA A 136 -12.97 -3.73 -13.51
C ALA A 136 -12.22 -3.70 -14.85
N LEU A 137 -11.43 -2.65 -15.12
CA LEU A 137 -10.57 -2.56 -16.30
C LEU A 137 -9.53 -3.68 -16.30
N VAL A 138 -8.76 -3.83 -15.23
CA VAL A 138 -7.72 -4.86 -15.13
C VAL A 138 -8.32 -6.26 -15.25
N LYS A 139 -9.45 -6.53 -14.58
CA LYS A 139 -10.17 -7.80 -14.68
C LYS A 139 -10.51 -8.13 -16.13
N ARG A 140 -11.13 -7.21 -16.87
CA ARG A 140 -11.48 -7.40 -18.29
C ARG A 140 -10.24 -7.61 -19.14
N THR A 141 -9.14 -6.93 -18.84
CA THR A 141 -7.87 -7.11 -19.55
C THR A 141 -7.30 -8.51 -19.36
N ILE A 142 -7.29 -9.03 -18.12
CA ILE A 142 -6.87 -10.40 -17.81
C ILE A 142 -7.72 -11.41 -18.61
N GLU A 143 -9.04 -11.24 -18.59
CA GLU A 143 -9.98 -12.09 -19.34
C GLU A 143 -9.75 -12.02 -20.88
N LYS A 144 -9.51 -10.82 -21.44
CA LYS A 144 -9.20 -10.59 -22.87
C LYS A 144 -7.91 -11.27 -23.32
N LEU A 145 -6.95 -11.39 -22.41
CA LEU A 145 -5.69 -12.11 -22.60
C LEU A 145 -5.79 -13.60 -22.27
N GLY A 146 -6.97 -14.07 -21.82
CA GLY A 146 -7.25 -15.49 -21.55
C GLY A 146 -6.80 -15.97 -20.17
N GLY A 147 -6.44 -15.06 -19.27
CA GLY A 147 -6.12 -15.38 -17.87
C GLY A 147 -7.35 -15.50 -16.97
N ASP A 148 -7.10 -15.91 -15.73
CA ASP A 148 -8.09 -15.96 -14.66
C ASP A 148 -7.85 -14.81 -13.66
N PRO A 149 -8.75 -13.80 -13.57
CA PRO A 149 -8.57 -12.66 -12.69
C PRO A 149 -8.74 -12.99 -11.20
N THR A 150 -9.14 -14.22 -10.85
CA THR A 150 -9.26 -14.69 -9.47
C THR A 150 -7.98 -15.35 -8.95
N ALA A 151 -7.04 -15.68 -9.85
CA ALA A 151 -5.78 -16.30 -9.47
C ALA A 151 -4.89 -15.36 -8.67
N VAL A 152 -4.29 -15.88 -7.59
CA VAL A 152 -3.23 -15.18 -6.85
C VAL A 152 -1.91 -15.52 -7.52
N THR A 153 -1.43 -14.63 -8.39
CA THR A 153 -0.14 -14.78 -9.06
C THR A 153 1.03 -14.47 -8.10
N PRO A 154 2.27 -14.85 -8.42
CA PRO A 154 3.44 -14.54 -7.59
C PRO A 154 3.55 -13.06 -7.22
N ALA A 155 3.38 -12.16 -8.19
CA ALA A 155 3.44 -10.72 -7.95
C ALA A 155 2.25 -10.21 -7.12
N ALA A 156 1.06 -10.81 -7.27
CA ALA A 156 -0.09 -10.50 -6.42
C ALA A 156 0.16 -10.90 -4.95
N ASN A 157 0.72 -12.09 -4.72
CA ASN A 157 1.10 -12.54 -3.38
C ASN A 157 2.16 -11.62 -2.76
N LEU A 158 3.22 -11.32 -3.51
CA LEU A 158 4.27 -10.41 -3.06
C LEU A 158 3.70 -9.04 -2.67
N GLN A 159 2.89 -8.44 -3.54
CA GLN A 159 2.33 -7.13 -3.31
C GLN A 159 1.41 -7.10 -2.09
N ALA A 160 0.57 -8.12 -1.90
CA ALA A 160 -0.28 -8.23 -0.71
C ALA A 160 0.54 -8.22 0.59
N ASN A 161 1.69 -8.91 0.60
CA ASN A 161 2.60 -8.91 1.76
C ASN A 161 3.29 -7.55 1.94
N LEU A 162 3.76 -6.92 0.85
CA LEU A 162 4.40 -5.60 0.90
C LEU A 162 3.46 -4.52 1.42
N SER A 163 2.18 -4.54 1.03
CA SER A 163 1.19 -3.52 1.40
C SER A 163 0.33 -3.88 2.62
N GLU A 164 0.65 -4.97 3.34
CA GLU A 164 -0.14 -5.47 4.48
C GLU A 164 -0.47 -4.39 5.53
N GLY A 165 0.48 -3.49 5.80
CA GLY A 165 0.36 -2.46 6.82
C GLY A 165 -0.67 -1.38 6.50
N VAL A 166 -0.91 -1.09 5.21
CA VAL A 166 -1.79 0.01 4.77
C VAL A 166 -3.23 -0.21 5.25
N PRO A 167 -3.94 -1.28 4.87
CA PRO A 167 -5.32 -1.48 5.32
C PRO A 167 -5.41 -1.65 6.84
N LYS A 168 -4.41 -2.28 7.48
CA LYS A 168 -4.37 -2.46 8.95
C LYS A 168 -4.37 -1.13 9.69
N MET A 169 -3.61 -0.15 9.19
CA MET A 169 -3.54 1.18 9.79
C MET A 169 -4.86 1.93 9.61
N LEU A 170 -5.46 1.92 8.41
CA LEU A 170 -6.69 2.65 8.15
C LEU A 170 -7.89 2.16 8.98
N VAL A 171 -7.93 0.87 9.32
CA VAL A 171 -9.00 0.32 10.17
C VAL A 171 -8.69 0.40 11.67
N ASP A 172 -7.50 0.84 12.06
CA ASP A 172 -7.12 0.95 13.47
C ASP A 172 -7.97 2.04 14.15
N PRO A 173 -8.74 1.73 15.22
CA PRO A 173 -9.63 2.68 15.88
C PRO A 173 -8.90 3.83 16.59
N ARG A 174 -7.57 3.77 16.70
CA ARG A 174 -6.73 4.81 17.31
C ARG A 174 -6.25 5.84 16.29
N VAL A 175 -6.33 5.54 15.00
CA VAL A 175 -5.87 6.39 13.90
C VAL A 175 -7.00 7.33 13.44
N ASN A 176 -6.70 8.62 13.30
CA ASN A 176 -7.64 9.63 12.80
C ASN A 176 -7.62 9.73 11.24
N LEU A 177 -8.44 10.62 10.66
CA LEU A 177 -8.48 10.78 9.20
C LEU A 177 -7.14 11.27 8.62
N LEU A 178 -6.51 12.29 9.21
CA LEU A 178 -5.24 12.84 8.73
C LEU A 178 -4.11 11.80 8.73
N GLN A 179 -3.95 11.03 9.81
CA GLN A 179 -2.99 9.92 9.89
C GLN A 179 -3.31 8.81 8.88
N SER A 180 -4.59 8.57 8.59
CA SER A 180 -5.00 7.60 7.57
C SER A 180 -4.53 8.01 6.17
N LEU A 181 -4.42 9.32 5.90
CA LEU A 181 -3.94 9.82 4.61
C LEU A 181 -2.48 9.43 4.33
N GLU A 182 -1.63 9.22 5.36
CA GLU A 182 -0.25 8.75 5.16
C GLU A 182 -0.20 7.33 4.55
N GLY A 183 -1.15 6.48 4.95
CA GLY A 183 -1.33 5.16 4.34
C GLY A 183 -1.86 5.25 2.92
N LEU A 184 -2.80 6.16 2.66
CA LEU A 184 -3.27 6.42 1.30
C LEU A 184 -2.12 6.93 0.42
N LEU A 185 -1.31 7.88 0.89
CA LEU A 185 -0.15 8.37 0.13
C LEU A 185 0.82 7.24 -0.24
N THR A 186 1.05 6.30 0.69
CA THR A 186 1.86 5.11 0.42
C THR A 186 1.24 4.25 -0.70
N ALA A 187 -0.09 4.07 -0.67
CA ALA A 187 -0.80 3.33 -1.70
C ALA A 187 -0.72 4.06 -3.06
N GLU A 188 -1.08 5.33 -3.12
CA GLU A 188 -1.11 6.15 -4.34
C GLU A 188 0.25 6.21 -5.05
N LEU A 189 1.36 6.29 -4.31
CA LEU A 189 2.71 6.29 -4.88
C LEU A 189 3.04 4.96 -5.57
N VAL A 190 2.69 3.84 -4.92
CA VAL A 190 2.87 2.52 -5.51
C VAL A 190 1.93 2.33 -6.70
N ASP A 191 0.75 2.95 -6.65
CA ASP A 191 -0.26 2.85 -7.69
C ASP A 191 0.23 3.44 -9.01
N ASN A 192 0.62 4.71 -8.96
CA ASN A 192 1.13 5.47 -10.10
C ASN A 192 2.30 4.74 -10.77
N ALA A 193 3.30 4.31 -9.98
CA ALA A 193 4.46 3.59 -10.50
C ALA A 193 4.09 2.22 -11.13
N SER A 194 3.04 1.56 -10.63
CA SER A 194 2.59 0.27 -11.17
C SER A 194 1.86 0.43 -12.50
N TRP A 195 1.08 1.50 -12.66
CA TRP A 195 0.42 1.82 -13.93
C TRP A 195 1.41 2.18 -15.02
N GLU A 196 2.41 3.01 -14.72
CA GLU A 196 3.51 3.35 -15.64
C GLU A 196 4.18 2.09 -16.20
N LEU A 197 4.55 1.15 -15.32
CA LEU A 197 5.16 -0.12 -15.72
C LEU A 197 4.23 -0.98 -16.60
N LEU A 198 2.92 -1.04 -16.28
CA LEU A 198 1.96 -1.81 -17.07
C LEU A 198 1.77 -1.23 -18.47
N ILE A 199 1.80 0.09 -18.61
CA ILE A 199 1.73 0.79 -19.90
C ILE A 199 2.94 0.44 -20.75
N GLU A 200 4.14 0.48 -20.18
CA GLU A 200 5.38 0.10 -20.87
C GLU A 200 5.33 -1.35 -21.36
N LEU A 201 5.00 -2.30 -20.47
CA LEU A 201 4.88 -3.71 -20.81
C LEU A 201 3.83 -3.96 -21.90
N ALA A 202 2.68 -3.31 -21.82
CA ALA A 202 1.63 -3.42 -22.83
C ALA A 202 2.11 -2.91 -24.20
N ARG A 203 2.81 -1.77 -24.25
CA ARG A 203 3.38 -1.22 -25.49
C ARG A 203 4.43 -2.13 -26.10
N GLU A 204 5.37 -2.64 -25.29
CA GLU A 204 6.43 -3.55 -25.75
C GLU A 204 5.88 -4.85 -26.35
N LEU A 205 4.73 -5.31 -25.86
CA LEU A 205 4.05 -6.51 -26.37
C LEU A 205 3.16 -6.24 -27.59
N GLY A 206 2.98 -4.98 -27.98
CA GLY A 206 2.15 -4.55 -29.10
C GLY A 206 0.66 -4.38 -28.76
N HIS A 207 0.32 -4.25 -27.47
CA HIS A 207 -1.05 -4.06 -26.99
C HIS A 207 -1.40 -2.58 -26.84
N THR A 208 -1.38 -1.82 -27.94
CA THR A 208 -1.58 -0.36 -27.93
C THR A 208 -2.89 0.07 -27.28
N GLU A 209 -4.02 -0.58 -27.60
CA GLU A 209 -5.32 -0.28 -26.97
C GLU A 209 -5.30 -0.47 -25.44
N ILE A 210 -4.65 -1.54 -24.96
CA ILE A 210 -4.55 -1.81 -23.52
C ILE A 210 -3.70 -0.73 -22.86
N ALA A 211 -2.60 -0.32 -23.50
CA ALA A 211 -1.76 0.74 -23.00
C ALA A 211 -2.48 2.09 -22.94
N GLU A 212 -3.34 2.41 -23.92
CA GLU A 212 -4.17 3.62 -23.91
C GLU A 212 -5.24 3.57 -22.81
N ASP A 213 -5.86 2.41 -22.58
CA ASP A 213 -6.80 2.23 -21.47
C ASP A 213 -6.09 2.44 -20.12
N PHE A 214 -4.88 1.91 -19.96
CA PHE A 214 -4.08 2.07 -18.75
C PHE A 214 -3.55 3.49 -18.57
N GLN A 215 -3.25 4.20 -19.66
CA GLN A 215 -2.87 5.62 -19.59
C GLN A 215 -4.00 6.45 -18.98
N ARG A 216 -5.26 6.18 -19.36
CA ARG A 216 -6.40 6.91 -18.78
C ARG A 216 -6.60 6.62 -17.30
N ALA A 217 -6.29 5.40 -16.85
CA ALA A 217 -6.28 5.07 -15.43
C ALA A 217 -5.15 5.83 -14.70
N LEU A 218 -3.93 5.84 -15.26
CA LEU A 218 -2.81 6.60 -14.70
C LEU A 218 -3.11 8.09 -14.59
N ASP A 219 -3.75 8.70 -15.59
CA ASP A 219 -4.11 10.12 -15.55
C ASP A 219 -5.05 10.44 -14.37
N VAL A 220 -5.95 9.50 -14.02
CA VAL A 220 -6.82 9.59 -12.84
C VAL A 220 -6.03 9.39 -11.55
N GLU A 221 -5.13 8.40 -11.49
CA GLU A 221 -4.30 8.16 -10.30
C GLU A 221 -3.32 9.30 -9.98
N GLN A 222 -2.89 10.05 -11.00
CA GLN A 222 -2.10 11.25 -10.79
C GLN A 222 -2.90 12.35 -10.08
N GLU A 223 -4.21 12.45 -10.36
CA GLU A 223 -5.13 13.33 -9.64
C GLU A 223 -5.29 12.88 -8.18
N HIS A 224 -5.49 11.58 -7.95
CA HIS A 224 -5.61 11.00 -6.60
C HIS A 224 -4.37 11.31 -5.75
N LEU A 225 -3.17 11.03 -6.28
CA LEU A 225 -1.90 11.31 -5.61
C LEU A 225 -1.74 12.80 -5.29
N ALA A 226 -2.11 13.69 -6.22
CA ALA A 226 -2.04 15.13 -6.02
C ALA A 226 -2.97 15.59 -4.89
N LEU A 227 -4.20 15.06 -4.86
CA LEU A 227 -5.20 15.35 -3.82
C LEU A 227 -4.71 14.89 -2.45
N VAL A 228 -4.26 13.64 -2.31
CA VAL A 228 -3.80 13.10 -1.02
C VAL A 228 -2.62 13.91 -0.47
N ARG A 229 -1.65 14.26 -1.33
CA ARG A 229 -0.53 15.14 -0.93
C ARG A 229 -1.00 16.51 -0.45
N ALA A 230 -1.96 17.12 -1.14
CA ALA A 230 -2.50 18.42 -0.77
C ALA A 230 -3.25 18.36 0.56
N TRP A 231 -4.06 17.33 0.78
CA TRP A 231 -4.81 17.13 2.01
C TRP A 231 -3.91 16.93 3.22
N ILE A 232 -2.88 16.10 3.10
CA ILE A 232 -1.86 15.92 4.15
C ILE A 232 -1.20 17.26 4.46
N ALA A 233 -0.71 17.97 3.43
CA ALA A 233 -0.03 19.24 3.62
C ALA A 233 -0.92 20.31 4.30
N ALA A 234 -2.21 20.36 3.98
CA ALA A 234 -3.17 21.26 4.64
C ALA A 234 -3.41 20.85 6.09
N GLY A 235 -3.64 19.56 6.35
CA GLY A 235 -3.92 19.03 7.68
C GLY A 235 -2.75 19.20 8.65
N THR A 236 -1.53 18.86 8.21
CA THR A 236 -0.32 19.02 9.02
C THR A 236 -0.06 20.48 9.37
N LYS A 237 -0.28 21.42 8.43
CA LYS A 237 -0.15 22.86 8.71
C LYS A 237 -1.18 23.35 9.73
N LEU A 238 -2.40 22.83 9.66
CA LEU A 238 -3.44 23.15 10.63
C LEU A 238 -3.05 22.66 12.03
N GLU A 239 -2.58 21.41 12.16
CA GLU A 239 -2.13 20.86 13.44
C GLU A 239 -1.00 21.68 14.06
N ALA A 240 -0.03 22.13 13.24
CA ALA A 240 1.06 22.98 13.70
C ALA A 240 0.55 24.33 14.29
N ARG A 241 -0.35 25.02 13.59
CA ARG A 241 -0.91 26.31 14.04
C ARG A 241 -1.72 26.17 15.33
N VAL A 242 -2.57 25.15 15.40
CA VAL A 242 -3.37 24.89 16.61
C VAL A 242 -2.45 24.58 17.81
N GLY A 243 -1.29 23.94 17.57
CA GLY A 243 -0.27 23.72 18.60
C GLY A 243 0.35 25.03 19.12
N GLU A 244 0.62 25.99 18.24
CA GLU A 244 1.14 27.32 18.62
C GLU A 244 0.13 28.11 19.46
N GLU A 245 -1.14 28.13 19.05
CA GLU A 245 -2.21 28.82 19.79
C GLU A 245 -2.42 28.23 21.19
N ALA A 246 -2.40 26.90 21.31
CA ALA A 246 -2.51 26.22 22.60
C ALA A 246 -1.31 26.49 23.53
N ALA A 247 -0.11 26.67 22.98
CA ALA A 247 1.09 27.01 23.75
C ALA A 247 1.13 28.49 24.18
N GLY A 248 0.44 29.37 23.45
CA GLY A 248 0.37 30.81 23.73
C GLY A 248 -0.78 31.25 24.64
N ALA A 249 -1.71 30.36 24.98
CA ALA A 249 -2.81 30.68 25.89
C ALA A 249 -2.32 30.82 27.35
N PRO A 250 -2.69 31.89 28.09
CA PRO A 250 -2.36 32.00 29.50
C PRO A 250 -3.07 30.88 30.30
N ALA A 251 -2.33 30.29 31.23
CA ALA A 251 -2.78 29.19 32.11
C ALA A 251 -3.89 29.60 33.08
#